data_AF-A0A1W0BEY6-F1
#
_entry.id   AF-A0A1W0BEY6-F1
#
_cell.length_a   1.000
_cell.length_b   1.000
_cell.length_c   1.000
_cell.angle_alpha   90.00
_cell.angle_beta   90.00
_cell.angle_gamma   90.00
#
_symmetry.space_group_name_H-M   'P 1'
#
loop_
_entity.id
_entity.type
_entity.pdbx_description
1 polymer ?
#
loop_
_entity_poly.entity_id
_entity_poly.type
_entity_poly.pdbx_seq_one_letter_code
_entity_poly.pdbx_strand_id
1 'polypeptide(L)' 'MSSIAEWNPVSDVVGALRKLLGAPGALPGDAAWPLQHPIAATLLWIAVILAVTMPATVRRYASSQR' A
#
# COMPACT_ATOMS: atom_id res chain seq x y z
N MET A 1 15.29 12.57 5.18
CA MET A 1 14.90 11.15 4.98
C MET A 1 13.39 10.94 5.24
N SER A 2 12.53 11.96 5.06
CA SER A 2 11.10 11.88 5.45
C SER A 2 10.20 11.32 4.34
N SER A 3 10.55 11.51 3.08
CA SER A 3 9.71 11.11 1.94
C SER A 3 9.54 9.59 1.77
N ILE A 4 10.46 8.78 2.32
CA ILE A 4 10.34 7.31 2.30
C ILE A 4 9.35 6.84 3.38
N ALA A 5 9.29 7.53 4.52
CA ALA A 5 8.35 7.19 5.59
C ALA A 5 6.89 7.45 5.19
N GLU A 6 6.68 8.40 4.27
CA GLU A 6 5.37 8.75 3.73
C GLU A 6 4.80 7.70 2.76
N TRP A 7 5.66 6.86 2.17
CA TRP A 7 5.29 5.80 1.22
C TRP A 7 5.39 4.42 1.87
N ASN A 8 4.72 4.25 3.01
CA ASN A 8 4.67 2.97 3.71
C ASN A 8 3.27 2.33 3.55
N PRO A 9 3.17 1.09 3.01
CA PRO A 9 1.90 0.40 2.82
C PRO A 9 1.06 0.27 4.09
N VAL A 10 1.71 0.13 5.25
CA VAL A 10 1.02 0.04 6.55
C VAL A 10 0.31 1.34 6.88
N SER A 11 0.99 2.47 6.67
CA SER A 11 0.41 3.80 6.90
C SER A 11 -0.74 4.10 5.94
N ASP A 12 -0.63 3.66 4.69
CA ASP A 12 -1.68 3.85 3.67
C ASP A 12 -2.97 3.11 4.03
N VAL A 13 -2.85 1.85 4.51
CA VAL A 13 -3.98 1.06 5.01
C VAL A 13 -4.63 1.73 6.22
N VAL A 14 -3.83 2.20 7.18
CA VAL A 14 -4.33 2.91 8.37
C VAL A 14 -5.06 4.21 7.96
N GLY A 15 -4.52 4.96 7.00
CA GLY A 15 -5.18 6.13 6.41
C GLY A 15 -6.51 5.79 5.73
N ALA A 16 -6.57 4.67 5.00
CA ALA A 16 -7.77 4.24 4.30
C ALA A 16 -8.86 3.82 5.30
N LEU A 17 -8.48 3.09 6.34
CA LEU A 17 -9.38 2.70 7.43
C LEU A 17 -9.92 3.92 8.17
N ARG A 18 -9.07 4.91 8.51
CA ARG A 18 -9.56 6.17 9.11
C ARG A 18 -10.58 6.87 8.23
N LYS A 19 -10.31 6.97 6.92
CA LYS A 19 -11.22 7.59 5.96
C LYS A 19 -12.55 6.85 5.84
N LEU A 20 -12.52 5.52 5.77
CA LEU A 20 -13.72 4.68 5.64
C LEU A 20 -14.54 4.62 6.94
N LEU A 21 -13.88 4.67 8.10
CA LEU A 21 -14.51 4.62 9.41
C LEU A 21 -14.92 6.00 9.94
N GLY A 22 -14.73 7.07 9.17
CA GLY A 22 -15.14 8.42 9.53
C GLY A 22 -14.30 9.07 10.63
N ALA A 23 -13.07 8.59 10.87
CA ALA A 23 -12.18 9.19 11.85
C ALA A 23 -11.61 10.53 11.31
N PRO A 24 -11.80 11.65 12.03
CA PRO A 24 -11.25 12.93 11.61
C PRO A 24 -9.73 12.91 11.69
N GLY A 25 -9.07 13.24 10.58
CA GLY A 25 -7.63 13.46 10.52
C GLY A 25 -7.34 14.74 9.76
N ALA A 26 -6.79 15.74 10.45
CA ALA A 26 -6.27 16.94 9.78
C ALA A 26 -5.01 16.54 9.00
N LEU A 27 -5.07 16.62 7.68
CA LEU A 27 -3.93 16.39 6.80
C LEU A 27 -3.26 17.75 6.53
N PRO A 28 -1.93 17.87 6.70
CA PRO A 28 -1.17 19.02 6.22
C PRO A 28 -1.41 19.25 4.72
N GLY A 29 -1.51 20.50 4.28
CA GLY A 29 -1.77 20.83 2.87
C GLY A 29 -0.67 20.41 1.89
N ASP A 30 0.52 20.12 2.40
CA ASP A 30 1.70 19.60 1.70
C ASP A 30 1.89 18.09 1.87
N ALA A 31 0.92 17.38 2.45
CA ALA A 31 1.01 15.95 2.69
C ALA A 31 1.24 15.16 1.40
N ALA A 32 2.07 14.12 1.48
CA ALA A 32 2.36 13.23 0.36
C ALA A 32 1.08 12.64 -0.25
N TRP A 33 1.12 12.34 -1.56
CA TRP A 33 0.00 11.79 -2.32
C TRP A 33 -0.71 10.58 -1.64
N PRO A 34 -0.01 9.62 -1.00
CA PRO A 34 -0.66 8.52 -0.29
C PRO A 34 -1.53 8.97 0.89
N LEU A 35 -1.12 10.04 1.59
CA LEU A 35 -1.91 10.65 2.67
C LEU A 35 -3.19 11.32 2.14
N GLN A 36 -3.16 11.87 0.92
CA GLN A 36 -4.32 12.50 0.28
C GLN A 36 -5.28 11.45 -0.32
N HIS A 37 -4.75 10.37 -0.89
CA HIS A 37 -5.50 9.29 -1.53
C HIS A 37 -5.22 7.91 -0.90
N PRO A 38 -5.52 7.70 0.39
CA PRO A 38 -5.06 6.50 1.11
C PRO A 38 -5.69 5.20 0.59
N ILE A 39 -6.92 5.27 0.06
CA ILE A 39 -7.59 4.12 -0.56
C ILE A 39 -6.86 3.70 -1.85
N ALA A 40 -6.52 4.66 -2.71
CA ALA A 40 -5.83 4.38 -3.97
C ALA A 40 -4.40 3.88 -3.71
N ALA A 41 -3.70 4.48 -2.73
CA ALA A 41 -2.39 4.04 -2.30
C ALA A 41 -2.41 2.60 -1.75
N THR A 42 -3.42 2.27 -0.94
CA THR A 42 -3.62 0.89 -0.44
C THR A 42 -3.82 -0.10 -1.58
N LEU A 43 -4.70 0.21 -2.54
CA LEU A 43 -4.94 -0.66 -3.70
C LEU A 43 -3.68 -0.83 -4.56
N LEU A 44 -2.91 0.24 -4.74
CA LEU A 44 -1.63 0.19 -5.45
C LEU A 44 -0.66 -0.78 -4.77
N TRP A 45 -0.52 -0.71 -3.44
CA TRP A 45 0.34 -1.63 -2.70
C TRP A 45 -0.12 -3.08 -2.78
N ILE A 46 -1.43 -3.35 -2.71
CA ILE A 46 -1.99 -4.70 -2.92
C ILE A 46 -1.59 -5.20 -4.31
N ALA A 47 -1.76 -4.39 -5.36
CA ALA A 47 -1.40 -4.75 -6.72
C ALA A 47 0.11 -5.03 -6.87
N VAL A 48 0.97 -4.19 -6.28
CA VAL A 48 2.43 -4.38 -6.29
C VAL A 48 2.84 -5.67 -5.58
N ILE A 49 2.30 -5.95 -4.40
CA ILE A 49 2.60 -7.18 -3.66
C ILE A 49 2.17 -8.40 -4.46
N LEU A 50 0.97 -8.40 -5.04
CA LEU A 50 0.50 -9.50 -5.89
C LEU A 50 1.38 -9.66 -7.13
N ALA A 51 1.73 -8.56 -7.80
CA ALA A 51 2.59 -8.58 -8.97
C ALA A 51 4.00 -9.14 -8.69
N VAL A 52 4.50 -9.02 -7.46
CA VAL A 52 5.81 -9.60 -7.07
C VAL A 52 5.65 -11.05 -6.57
N THR A 53 4.66 -11.32 -5.72
CA THR A 53 4.49 -12.61 -5.05
C THR A 53 3.87 -13.68 -5.93
N MET A 54 2.92 -13.33 -6.81
CA MET A 54 2.30 -14.28 -7.74
C MET A 54 3.34 -14.92 -8.69
N PRO A 55 4.15 -14.17 -9.46
CA PRO A 55 5.11 -14.80 -10.36
C PRO A 55 6.20 -15.55 -9.60
N ALA A 56 6.62 -15.06 -8.43
CA ALA A 56 7.57 -15.79 -7.58
C ALA A 56 7.01 -17.15 -7.14
N THR A 57 5.76 -17.18 -6.69
CA THR A 57 5.06 -18.40 -6.27
C THR A 57 4.89 -19.37 -7.43
N VAL A 58 4.42 -18.89 -8.59
CA VAL A 58 4.23 -19.71 -9.80
C VAL A 58 5.56 -20.31 -10.26
N ARG A 59 6.64 -19.52 -10.31
CA ARG A 59 7.98 -20.01 -10.69
C ARG A 59 8.49 -21.08 -9.73
N ARG A 60 8.31 -20.90 -8.41
CA ARG A 60 8.75 -21.88 -7.40
C ARG A 60 7.94 -23.17 -7.45
N TYR A 61 6.63 -23.08 -7.65
CA TYR A 61 5.78 -24.25 -7.79
C TYR A 61 6.11 -25.03 -9.06
N ALA A 62 6.29 -24.35 -10.19
CA ALA A 62 6.68 -24.97 -11.45
C ALA A 62 8.07 -25.65 -11.38
N SER A 63 9.01 -25.10 -10.62
CA SER A 63 10.32 -25.73 -10.39
C SER A 63 10.30 -26.91 -9.42
N SER A 64 9.31 -26.96 -8.51
CA SER A 64 9.17 -28.03 -7.51
C SER A 64 8.49 -29.29 -8.07
N GLN A 65 7.86 -29.21 -9.24
CA GLN A 65 7.23 -30.35 -9.91
C GLN A 65 8.14 -31.04 -10.96
N ARG A 66 9.41 -30.65 -11.05
CA ARG A 66 10.46 -31.39 -11.76
C ARG A 66 11.30 -32.18 -10.77
#